data_AF-A0A256ZX50-F1
#
_entry.id   AF-A0A256ZX50-F1
#
_cell.length_a   1.000
_cell.length_b   1.000
_cell.length_c   1.000
_cell.angle_alpha   90.00
_cell.angle_beta   90.00
_cell.angle_gamma   90.00
#
_symmetry.space_group_name_H-M   'P 1'
#
loop_
_entity.id
_entity.type
_entity.pdbx_description
1 polymer ?
#
loop_
_entity_poly.entity_id
_entity_poly.type
_entity_poly.pdbx_seq_one_letter_code
_entity_poly.pdbx_strand_id
1 'polypeptide(L)'
;MKKTLNMLIKEVNANYNIYSVIVRRFVDSVISDLKGELKIYSETRRERARRRLEGLYTYYSKEITKMLYKLYDRNNTMVSKLLQNALLYLKELYASFAKTFNVVLLLSIETNTRVIIHTKSPYMPLEIGLAWHPLFNLPYIPSTSIKGAFRSYIEEKKTEICNYSLEDLFGSLNKEGLLVFTDALPVSCKTKLIEPEVITPHYIESEDLIDESSSKPRPLVFPVIASGVELEFIVAARVEDERAMCLIKELPVELEKALRHNGIGAKVNLGYGMVSLTVRSKSLFEGCKP
;
A
#
# COMPACT_ATOMS: atom_id res chain seq x y z
N MET A 1 -29.05 -17.37 20.54
CA MET A 1 -29.13 -16.21 19.62
C MET A 1 -28.01 -16.32 18.60
N LYS A 2 -28.30 -16.20 17.29
CA LYS A 2 -27.25 -16.10 16.26
C LYS A 2 -26.57 -14.74 16.36
N LYS A 3 -25.24 -14.70 16.32
CA LYS A 3 -24.45 -13.47 16.32
C LYS A 3 -24.26 -12.98 14.88
N THR A 4 -24.18 -11.66 14.69
CA THR A 4 -23.70 -11.07 13.43
C THR A 4 -22.22 -10.78 13.53
N LEU A 5 -21.51 -10.84 12.39
CA LEU A 5 -20.08 -10.55 12.34
C LEU A 5 -19.76 -9.15 12.85
N ASN A 6 -20.64 -8.18 12.60
CA ASN A 6 -20.48 -6.81 13.10
C ASN A 6 -20.36 -6.74 14.63
N MET A 7 -21.00 -7.64 15.37
CA MET A 7 -20.82 -7.70 16.83
C MET A 7 -19.45 -8.25 17.22
N LEU A 8 -18.87 -9.15 16.42
CA LEU A 8 -17.54 -9.71 16.67
C LEU A 8 -16.42 -8.68 16.43
N ILE A 9 -16.71 -7.59 15.72
CA ILE A 9 -15.72 -6.60 15.26
C ILE A 9 -15.84 -5.26 16.03
N LYS A 10 -16.92 -5.03 16.80
CA LYS A 10 -17.23 -3.73 17.44
C LYS A 10 -16.22 -3.22 18.49
N GLU A 11 -15.33 -4.05 19.00
CA GLU A 11 -14.42 -3.74 20.11
C GLU A 11 -12.94 -3.67 19.72
N VAL A 12 -12.64 -3.47 18.42
CA VAL A 12 -11.24 -3.39 17.95
C VAL A 12 -10.70 -1.97 18.15
N ASN A 13 -9.48 -1.87 18.70
CA ASN A 13 -8.74 -0.61 18.85
C ASN A 13 -7.55 -0.58 17.88
N ALA A 14 -7.18 0.59 17.38
CA ALA A 14 -6.02 0.78 16.50
C ALA A 14 -4.67 0.45 17.16
N ASN A 15 -4.60 0.38 18.51
CA ASN A 15 -3.43 -0.13 19.22
C ASN A 15 -3.23 -1.64 19.11
N TYR A 16 -4.24 -2.39 18.66
CA TYR A 16 -4.09 -3.83 18.43
C TYR A 16 -3.39 -4.08 17.11
N ASN A 17 -2.57 -5.11 17.05
CA ASN A 17 -2.00 -5.58 15.79
C ASN A 17 -3.13 -6.05 14.86
N ILE A 18 -3.40 -5.26 13.82
CA ILE A 18 -4.57 -5.45 12.96
C ILE A 18 -4.49 -6.77 12.19
N TYR A 19 -3.29 -7.16 11.73
CA TYR A 19 -3.09 -8.47 11.09
C TYR A 19 -3.55 -9.62 11.99
N SER A 20 -3.09 -9.63 13.24
CA SER A 20 -3.46 -10.65 14.23
C SER A 20 -4.96 -10.65 14.54
N VAL A 21 -5.56 -9.46 14.62
CA VAL A 21 -7.02 -9.31 14.80
C VAL A 21 -7.76 -9.92 13.61
N ILE A 22 -7.35 -9.63 12.37
CA ILE A 22 -7.99 -10.17 11.16
C ILE A 22 -7.89 -11.70 11.17
N VAL A 23 -6.69 -12.26 11.33
CA VAL A 23 -6.50 -13.72 11.31
C VAL A 23 -7.36 -14.41 12.38
N ARG A 24 -7.29 -13.94 13.63
CA ARG A 24 -8.05 -14.53 14.73
C ARG A 24 -9.55 -14.45 14.49
N ARG A 25 -10.06 -13.29 14.09
CA ARG A 25 -11.49 -13.07 13.86
C ARG A 25 -12.00 -13.85 12.66
N PHE A 26 -11.17 -14.07 11.65
CA PHE A 26 -11.54 -14.91 10.51
C PHE A 26 -11.74 -16.37 10.95
N VAL A 27 -10.80 -16.93 11.71
CA VAL A 27 -10.92 -18.30 12.27
C VAL A 27 -12.16 -18.43 13.15
N ASP A 28 -12.40 -17.46 14.07
CA ASP A 28 -13.60 -17.44 14.91
C ASP A 28 -14.89 -17.43 14.07
N SER A 29 -14.89 -16.68 12.96
CA SER A 29 -16.03 -16.57 12.06
C SER A 29 -16.28 -17.88 11.31
N VAL A 30 -15.22 -18.55 10.85
CA VAL A 30 -15.31 -19.88 10.21
C VAL A 30 -15.92 -20.90 11.18
N ILE A 31 -15.41 -20.97 12.42
CA ILE A 31 -15.93 -21.89 13.44
C ILE A 31 -17.41 -21.58 13.76
N SER A 32 -17.75 -20.31 13.95
CA SER A 32 -19.11 -19.88 14.24
C SER A 32 -20.07 -20.19 13.08
N ASP A 33 -19.60 -20.06 11.85
CA ASP A 33 -20.42 -20.37 10.67
C ASP A 33 -20.68 -21.87 10.55
N LEU A 34 -19.66 -22.71 10.74
CA LEU A 34 -19.78 -24.17 10.74
C LEU A 34 -20.76 -24.67 11.81
N LYS A 35 -20.73 -24.08 13.02
CA LYS A 35 -21.68 -24.36 14.10
C LYS A 35 -23.09 -23.82 13.84
N GLY A 36 -23.25 -22.94 12.84
CA GLY A 36 -24.52 -22.31 12.52
C GLY A 36 -24.96 -21.18 13.43
N GLU A 37 -24.01 -20.63 14.18
CA GLU A 37 -24.20 -19.54 15.12
C GLU A 37 -24.03 -18.16 14.46
N LEU A 38 -23.47 -18.11 13.25
CA LEU A 38 -23.26 -16.89 12.49
C LEU A 38 -24.39 -16.62 11.48
N LYS A 39 -24.84 -15.35 11.42
CA LYS A 39 -25.73 -14.84 10.38
C LYS A 39 -24.99 -13.84 9.49
N ILE A 40 -25.01 -14.07 8.18
CA ILE A 40 -24.27 -13.26 7.18
C ILE A 40 -25.21 -12.28 6.46
N TYR A 41 -26.34 -12.76 5.96
CA TYR A 41 -27.31 -11.96 5.23
C TYR A 41 -28.45 -11.50 6.14
N SER A 42 -28.90 -10.26 5.99
CA SER A 42 -30.09 -9.74 6.69
C SER A 42 -31.35 -10.52 6.30
N GLU A 43 -31.50 -10.78 4.99
CA GLU A 43 -32.61 -11.51 4.37
C GLU A 43 -32.68 -12.98 4.82
N THR A 44 -33.79 -13.34 5.46
CA THR A 44 -33.99 -14.69 6.03
C THR A 44 -34.02 -15.79 4.96
N ARG A 45 -34.62 -15.55 3.78
CA ARG A 45 -34.69 -16.55 2.71
C ARG A 45 -33.30 -16.89 2.19
N ARG A 46 -32.51 -15.87 1.86
CA ARG A 46 -31.12 -16.00 1.41
C ARG A 46 -30.24 -16.68 2.47
N GLU A 47 -30.38 -16.27 3.73
CA GLU A 47 -29.62 -16.87 4.83
C GLU A 47 -29.97 -18.34 5.09
N ARG A 48 -31.21 -18.76 4.84
CA ARG A 48 -31.61 -20.17 4.96
C ARG A 48 -31.13 -21.03 3.78
N ALA A 49 -31.06 -20.44 2.59
CA ALA A 49 -30.68 -21.14 1.36
C ALA A 49 -29.17 -21.32 1.20
N ARG A 50 -28.35 -20.46 1.82
CA ARG A 50 -26.88 -20.54 1.69
C ARG A 50 -26.31 -21.80 2.34
N ARG A 51 -25.23 -22.33 1.76
CA ARG A 51 -24.41 -23.38 2.39
C ARG A 51 -23.49 -22.77 3.45
N ARG A 52 -22.94 -23.62 4.33
CA ARG A 52 -21.87 -23.21 5.25
C ARG A 52 -20.67 -22.72 4.46
N LEU A 53 -20.00 -21.70 4.98
CA LEU A 53 -18.86 -20.98 4.42
C LEU A 53 -19.16 -20.18 3.13
N GLU A 54 -20.29 -20.43 2.48
CA GLU A 54 -20.68 -19.74 1.26
C GLU A 54 -20.85 -18.23 1.52
N GLY A 55 -20.07 -17.43 0.78
CA GLY A 55 -20.07 -15.97 0.89
C GLY A 55 -19.40 -15.41 2.15
N LEU A 56 -18.89 -16.27 3.05
CA LEU A 56 -18.28 -15.84 4.31
C LEU A 56 -17.06 -14.95 4.09
N TYR A 57 -16.15 -15.35 3.20
CA TYR A 57 -14.91 -14.61 2.98
C TYR A 57 -15.14 -13.21 2.42
N THR A 58 -16.05 -13.07 1.45
CA THR A 58 -16.45 -11.79 0.87
C THR A 58 -17.11 -10.89 1.91
N TYR A 59 -18.06 -11.43 2.67
CA TYR A 59 -18.73 -10.69 3.71
C TYR A 59 -17.76 -10.25 4.81
N TYR A 60 -16.87 -11.15 5.23
CA TYR A 60 -15.84 -10.87 6.21
C TYR A 60 -14.91 -9.75 5.75
N SER A 61 -14.41 -9.85 4.51
CA SER A 61 -13.54 -8.83 3.90
C SER A 61 -14.20 -7.46 3.85
N LYS A 62 -15.49 -7.41 3.51
CA LYS A 62 -16.30 -6.18 3.52
C LYS A 62 -16.41 -5.56 4.90
N GLU A 63 -16.72 -6.35 5.93
CA GLU A 63 -16.89 -5.81 7.28
C GLU A 63 -15.55 -5.41 7.92
N ILE A 64 -14.45 -6.11 7.63
CA ILE A 64 -13.11 -5.67 8.01
C ILE A 64 -12.73 -4.37 7.32
N THR A 65 -13.00 -4.24 6.01
CA THR A 65 -12.73 -2.99 5.28
C THR A 65 -13.44 -1.80 5.91
N LYS A 66 -14.73 -1.96 6.25
CA LYS A 66 -15.50 -0.93 6.96
C LYS A 66 -14.95 -0.63 8.34
N MET A 67 -14.49 -1.64 9.08
CA MET A 67 -13.84 -1.46 10.37
C MET A 67 -12.58 -0.61 10.21
N LEU A 68 -11.71 -0.94 9.25
CA LEU A 68 -10.47 -0.22 8.99
C LEU A 68 -10.73 1.26 8.64
N TYR A 69 -11.70 1.52 7.76
CA TYR A 69 -12.12 2.89 7.43
C TYR A 69 -12.54 3.72 8.67
N LYS A 70 -13.22 3.08 9.63
CA LYS A 70 -13.61 3.74 10.89
C LYS A 70 -12.42 3.95 11.82
N LEU A 71 -11.55 2.94 11.93
CA LEU A 71 -10.42 2.96 12.85
C LEU A 71 -9.31 3.93 12.41
N TYR A 72 -8.94 3.90 11.13
CA TYR A 72 -7.83 4.65 10.55
C TYR A 72 -8.23 6.07 10.11
N ASP A 73 -8.86 6.79 11.05
CA ASP A 73 -9.25 8.19 10.94
C ASP A 73 -8.16 9.12 11.49
N ARG A 74 -7.94 10.29 10.87
CA ARG A 74 -6.94 11.26 11.35
C ARG A 74 -7.19 11.72 12.79
N ASN A 75 -8.46 11.77 13.21
CA ASN A 75 -8.87 12.26 14.53
C ASN A 75 -8.73 11.16 15.60
N ASN A 76 -8.41 9.92 15.20
CA ASN A 76 -8.12 8.85 16.15
C ASN A 76 -6.71 9.05 16.72
N THR A 77 -6.63 9.37 18.01
CA THR A 77 -5.38 9.64 18.73
C THR A 77 -4.36 8.50 18.62
N MET A 78 -4.81 7.25 18.57
CA MET A 78 -3.93 6.11 18.41
C MET A 78 -3.31 6.06 17.01
N VAL A 79 -4.07 6.40 15.98
CA VAL A 79 -3.57 6.50 14.61
C VAL A 79 -2.55 7.62 14.49
N SER A 80 -2.81 8.79 15.10
CA SER A 80 -1.84 9.88 15.16
C SER A 80 -0.51 9.44 15.79
N LYS A 81 -0.57 8.62 16.86
CA LYS A 81 0.61 8.05 17.49
C LYS A 81 1.37 7.07 16.58
N LEU A 82 0.66 6.23 15.83
CA LEU A 82 1.30 5.32 14.85
C LEU A 82 2.03 6.12 13.76
N LEU A 83 1.41 7.16 13.23
CA LEU A 83 2.01 8.05 12.23
C LEU A 83 3.24 8.79 12.78
N GLN A 84 3.16 9.29 14.02
CA GLN A 84 4.30 9.92 14.69
C GLN A 84 5.48 8.94 14.88
N ASN A 85 5.20 7.69 15.25
CA ASN A 85 6.22 6.66 15.38
C ASN A 85 6.87 6.33 14.03
N ALA A 86 6.10 6.24 12.95
CA ALA A 86 6.62 6.04 11.60
C ALA A 86 7.53 7.20 11.17
N LEU A 87 7.13 8.45 11.45
CA LEU A 87 7.94 9.63 11.19
C LEU A 87 9.26 9.63 11.99
N LEU A 88 9.23 9.25 13.27
CA LEU A 88 10.44 9.15 14.09
C LEU A 88 11.38 8.08 13.55
N TYR A 89 10.86 6.91 13.19
CA TYR A 89 11.63 5.84 12.56
C TYR A 89 12.31 6.31 11.27
N LEU A 90 11.58 6.99 10.39
CA LEU A 90 12.14 7.53 9.15
C LEU A 90 13.24 8.57 9.38
N LYS A 91 13.10 9.42 10.42
CA LYS A 91 14.15 10.38 10.81
C LYS A 91 15.42 9.68 11.28
N GLU A 92 15.31 8.66 12.13
CA GLU A 92 16.45 7.86 12.59
C GLU A 92 17.12 7.09 11.44
N LEU A 93 16.29 6.52 10.56
CA LEU A 93 16.76 5.82 9.37
C LEU A 93 17.50 6.77 8.42
N TYR A 94 16.96 7.95 8.17
CA TYR A 94 17.60 8.99 7.36
C TYR A 94 18.95 9.42 7.94
N ALA A 95 19.02 9.67 9.25
CA ALA A 95 20.27 10.02 9.91
C ALA A 95 21.34 8.90 9.79
N SER A 96 20.91 7.64 9.83
CA SER A 96 21.79 6.48 9.66
C SER A 96 22.26 6.33 8.19
N PHE A 97 21.36 6.55 7.25
CA PHE A 97 21.67 6.54 5.82
C PHE A 97 22.63 7.66 5.45
N ALA A 98 22.44 8.88 5.99
CA ALA A 98 23.30 10.02 5.75
C ALA A 98 24.76 9.82 6.23
N LYS A 99 24.99 8.88 7.17
CA LYS A 99 26.34 8.48 7.62
C LYS A 99 26.97 7.39 6.75
N THR A 100 26.18 6.68 5.95
CA THR A 100 26.59 5.45 5.25
C THR A 100 26.64 5.62 3.73
N PHE A 101 25.86 6.54 3.18
CA PHE A 101 25.71 6.80 1.74
C PHE A 101 26.13 8.23 1.40
N ASN A 102 26.72 8.41 0.22
CA ASN A 102 27.18 9.72 -0.24
C ASN A 102 26.01 10.62 -0.65
N VAL A 103 24.95 10.04 -1.20
CA VAL A 103 23.74 10.73 -1.65
C VAL A 103 22.54 10.14 -0.93
N VAL A 104 21.80 10.97 -0.21
CA VAL A 104 20.56 10.54 0.48
C VAL A 104 19.47 11.59 0.32
N LEU A 105 18.32 11.15 -0.19
CA LEU A 105 17.12 11.96 -0.38
C LEU A 105 16.00 11.42 0.51
N LEU A 106 15.47 12.27 1.38
CA LEU A 106 14.19 12.02 2.04
C LEU A 106 13.09 12.63 1.17
N LEU A 107 12.21 11.77 0.67
CA LEU A 107 11.16 12.13 -0.27
C LEU A 107 9.79 11.86 0.35
N SER A 108 8.82 12.69 0.01
CA SER A 108 7.43 12.55 0.45
C SER A 108 6.52 12.49 -0.76
N ILE A 109 5.69 11.46 -0.82
CA ILE A 109 4.64 11.27 -1.81
C ILE A 109 3.30 11.61 -1.18
N GLU A 110 2.55 12.52 -1.78
CA GLU A 110 1.14 12.73 -1.45
C GLU A 110 0.25 11.99 -2.46
N THR A 111 -0.69 11.19 -1.97
CA THR A 111 -1.65 10.48 -2.83
C THR A 111 -2.72 11.46 -3.37
N ASN A 112 -2.75 11.74 -4.67
CA ASN A 112 -3.81 12.57 -5.26
C ASN A 112 -5.11 11.77 -5.47
N THR A 113 -4.97 10.50 -5.86
CA THR A 113 -6.08 9.55 -5.98
C THR A 113 -5.84 8.35 -5.07
N ARG A 114 -6.88 7.51 -4.92
CA ARG A 114 -6.80 6.28 -4.13
C ARG A 114 -5.73 5.35 -4.71
N VAL A 115 -4.95 4.69 -3.84
CA VAL A 115 -3.87 3.79 -4.27
C VAL A 115 -4.24 2.36 -3.93
N ILE A 116 -4.32 1.53 -4.98
CA ILE A 116 -4.48 0.08 -4.87
C ILE A 116 -3.11 -0.54 -4.97
N ILE A 117 -2.61 -1.21 -3.93
CA ILE A 117 -1.27 -1.76 -3.95
C ILE A 117 -1.18 -3.08 -3.20
N HIS A 118 -0.47 -4.05 -3.79
CA HIS A 118 -0.28 -5.40 -3.26
C HIS A 118 -1.58 -6.03 -2.75
N THR A 119 -2.54 -6.20 -3.67
CA THR A 119 -3.87 -6.77 -3.37
C THR A 119 -3.84 -8.19 -2.84
N LYS A 120 -2.72 -8.91 -2.99
CA LYS A 120 -2.47 -10.23 -2.40
C LYS A 120 -1.41 -10.17 -1.31
N SER A 121 -1.53 -9.23 -0.37
CA SER A 121 -0.60 -9.11 0.75
C SER A 121 -0.82 -10.23 1.78
N PRO A 122 0.24 -10.94 2.22
CA PRO A 122 0.12 -11.98 3.24
C PRO A 122 -0.28 -11.42 4.62
N TYR A 123 0.00 -10.14 4.87
CA TYR A 123 -0.32 -9.45 6.12
C TYR A 123 -1.69 -8.79 6.12
N MET A 124 -2.47 -8.98 5.05
CA MET A 124 -3.84 -8.52 4.93
C MET A 124 -4.70 -9.59 4.27
N PRO A 125 -4.99 -10.71 4.96
CA PRO A 125 -5.65 -11.89 4.39
C PRO A 125 -7.16 -11.66 4.19
N LEU A 126 -7.46 -10.72 3.31
CA LEU A 126 -8.79 -10.37 2.81
C LEU A 126 -8.88 -10.80 1.35
N GLU A 127 -10.10 -10.91 0.84
CA GLU A 127 -10.33 -11.34 -0.54
C GLU A 127 -9.59 -10.48 -1.57
N ILE A 128 -9.58 -9.18 -1.31
CA ILE A 128 -8.64 -8.23 -1.91
C ILE A 128 -8.04 -7.47 -0.72
N GLY A 129 -6.75 -7.66 -0.50
CA GLY A 129 -5.99 -7.03 0.56
C GLY A 129 -5.36 -5.71 0.15
N LEU A 130 -4.47 -5.24 1.01
CA LEU A 130 -3.66 -4.03 0.84
C LEU A 130 -2.27 -4.30 1.43
N ALA A 131 -1.22 -3.67 0.90
CA ALA A 131 0.08 -3.66 1.54
C ALA A 131 -0.03 -3.18 2.99
N TRP A 132 0.23 -4.08 3.94
CA TRP A 132 0.13 -3.83 5.36
C TRP A 132 1.43 -4.15 6.07
N HIS A 133 1.95 -3.21 6.86
CA HIS A 133 3.14 -3.45 7.65
C HIS A 133 2.73 -3.90 9.06
N PRO A 134 2.96 -5.16 9.47
CA PRO A 134 2.43 -5.68 10.73
C PRO A 134 3.06 -5.01 11.96
N LEU A 135 4.33 -4.58 11.90
CA LEU A 135 4.99 -3.93 13.04
C LEU A 135 4.54 -2.47 13.23
N PHE A 136 4.59 -1.65 12.17
CA PHE A 136 4.07 -0.27 12.21
C PHE A 136 2.54 -0.19 12.32
N ASN A 137 1.84 -1.29 12.01
CA ASN A 137 0.38 -1.37 12.03
C ASN A 137 -0.28 -0.30 11.13
N LEU A 138 0.34 -0.05 9.98
CA LEU A 138 -0.02 0.97 9.01
C LEU A 138 0.01 0.37 7.59
N PRO A 139 -0.78 0.92 6.65
CA PRO A 139 -0.56 0.62 5.23
C PRO A 139 0.77 1.22 4.77
N TYR A 140 1.37 0.67 3.72
CA TYR A 140 2.63 1.20 3.18
C TYR A 140 2.71 1.01 1.67
N ILE A 141 3.63 1.72 1.02
CA ILE A 141 3.99 1.45 -0.38
C ILE A 141 5.36 0.76 -0.38
N PRO A 142 5.45 -0.50 -0.85
CA PRO A 142 6.71 -1.21 -0.93
C PRO A 142 7.74 -0.49 -1.81
N SER A 143 8.98 -0.47 -1.35
CA SER A 143 10.16 0.04 -2.06
C SER A 143 10.28 -0.54 -3.48
N THR A 144 9.98 -1.83 -3.63
CA THR A 144 10.00 -2.54 -4.91
C THR A 144 8.97 -2.01 -5.91
N SER A 145 7.82 -1.54 -5.43
CA SER A 145 6.80 -0.92 -6.30
C SER A 145 7.27 0.44 -6.82
N ILE A 146 7.88 1.26 -5.95
CA ILE A 146 8.42 2.57 -6.34
C ILE A 146 9.62 2.39 -7.30
N LYS A 147 10.57 1.52 -6.93
CA LYS A 147 11.74 1.20 -7.75
C LYS A 147 11.33 0.62 -9.11
N GLY A 148 10.32 -0.26 -9.14
CA GLY A 148 9.79 -0.85 -10.37
C GLY A 148 9.12 0.17 -11.28
N ALA A 149 8.25 1.02 -10.73
CA ALA A 149 7.62 2.10 -11.48
C ALA A 149 8.65 3.06 -12.08
N PHE A 150 9.69 3.39 -11.31
CA PHE A 150 10.77 4.27 -11.78
C PHE A 150 11.64 3.60 -12.85
N ARG A 151 12.08 2.35 -12.63
CA ARG A 151 12.84 1.57 -13.61
C ARG A 151 12.10 1.49 -14.95
N SER A 152 10.81 1.14 -14.91
CA SER A 152 9.99 1.01 -16.12
C SER A 152 9.91 2.32 -16.90
N TYR A 153 9.80 3.46 -16.21
CA TYR A 153 9.78 4.77 -16.86
C TYR A 153 11.10 5.08 -17.57
N ILE A 154 12.23 4.88 -16.87
CA ILE A 154 13.56 5.15 -17.42
C ILE A 154 13.84 4.27 -18.64
N GLU A 155 13.47 3.00 -18.57
CA GLU A 155 13.60 2.05 -19.68
C GLU A 155 12.72 2.43 -20.88
N GLU A 156 11.45 2.78 -20.64
CA GLU A 156 10.51 3.15 -21.70
C GLU A 156 10.90 4.47 -22.39
N LYS A 157 11.25 5.49 -21.61
CA LYS A 157 11.61 6.82 -22.14
C LYS A 157 13.06 6.92 -22.60
N LYS A 158 13.89 5.91 -22.34
CA LYS A 158 15.33 5.91 -22.61
C LYS A 158 16.02 7.13 -22.01
N THR A 159 15.60 7.52 -20.81
CA THR A 159 16.17 8.67 -20.10
C THR A 159 17.52 8.27 -19.50
N GLU A 160 18.55 9.09 -19.73
CA GLU A 160 19.82 8.96 -19.02
C GLU A 160 19.82 9.89 -17.80
N ILE A 161 20.33 9.40 -16.67
CA ILE A 161 20.48 10.19 -15.44
C ILE A 161 21.96 10.23 -15.10
N CYS A 162 22.57 11.42 -15.13
CA CYS A 162 23.97 11.60 -14.76
C CYS A 162 24.95 10.63 -15.44
N ASN A 163 24.69 10.27 -16.71
CA ASN A 163 25.45 9.28 -17.49
C ASN A 163 25.51 7.87 -16.88
N TYR A 164 24.55 7.51 -16.02
CA TYR A 164 24.38 6.13 -15.56
C TYR A 164 23.41 5.39 -16.49
N SER A 165 23.79 4.16 -16.84
CA SER A 165 22.89 3.24 -17.56
C SER A 165 21.77 2.74 -16.65
N LEU A 166 20.73 2.15 -17.26
CA LEU A 166 19.65 1.49 -16.52
C LEU A 166 20.18 0.41 -15.56
N GLU A 167 21.16 -0.37 -15.99
CA GLU A 167 21.78 -1.41 -15.17
C GLU A 167 22.62 -0.83 -14.02
N ASP A 168 23.28 0.30 -14.22
CA ASP A 168 24.00 0.98 -13.13
C ASP A 168 23.04 1.42 -12.04
N LEU A 169 21.89 2.01 -12.41
CA LEU A 169 20.93 2.54 -11.45
C LEU A 169 20.15 1.43 -10.72
N PHE A 170 19.67 0.43 -11.45
CA PHE A 170 18.71 -0.55 -10.93
C PHE A 170 19.26 -1.96 -10.75
N GLY A 171 20.40 -2.26 -11.36
CA GLY A 171 21.03 -3.58 -11.35
C GLY A 171 20.54 -4.49 -12.49
N SER A 172 21.31 -5.55 -12.71
CA SER A 172 21.01 -6.66 -13.62
C SER A 172 21.19 -7.99 -12.88
N LEU A 173 21.08 -9.13 -13.58
CA LEU A 173 21.27 -10.45 -12.95
C LEU A 173 22.68 -10.63 -12.35
N ASN A 174 23.68 -9.93 -12.90
CA ASN A 174 25.08 -10.07 -12.52
C ASN A 174 25.66 -8.81 -11.83
N LYS A 175 24.83 -7.78 -11.60
CA LYS A 175 25.28 -6.48 -11.09
C LYS A 175 24.27 -5.87 -10.13
N GLU A 176 24.72 -5.48 -8.96
CA GLU A 176 23.90 -4.72 -8.01
C GLU A 176 23.66 -3.29 -8.51
N GLY A 177 22.43 -2.82 -8.37
CA GLY A 177 22.07 -1.45 -8.73
C GLY A 177 22.49 -0.45 -7.67
N LEU A 178 22.95 0.72 -8.12
CA LEU A 178 23.40 1.82 -7.28
C LEU A 178 22.32 2.37 -6.34
N LEU A 179 21.06 2.40 -6.80
CA LEU A 179 19.96 3.02 -6.07
C LEU A 179 19.33 2.06 -5.06
N VAL A 180 19.33 2.51 -3.80
CA VAL A 180 18.65 1.87 -2.67
C VAL A 180 17.36 2.64 -2.37
N PHE A 181 16.24 1.93 -2.33
CA PHE A 181 14.92 2.47 -1.99
C PHE A 181 14.43 1.85 -0.69
N THR A 182 13.88 2.65 0.21
CA THR A 182 13.16 2.15 1.39
C THR A 182 11.66 2.08 1.11
N ASP A 183 10.93 1.34 1.95
CA ASP A 183 9.49 1.35 1.94
C ASP A 183 8.95 2.74 2.31
N ALA A 184 7.85 3.15 1.68
CA ALA A 184 7.19 4.41 2.01
C ALA A 184 6.12 4.20 3.07
N LEU A 185 6.30 4.86 4.21
CA LEU A 185 5.42 4.78 5.36
C LEU A 185 4.60 6.07 5.49
N PRO A 186 3.31 5.99 5.86
CA PRO A 186 2.49 7.16 6.05
C PRO A 186 2.95 7.94 7.28
N VAL A 187 3.10 9.25 7.12
CA VAL A 187 3.49 10.18 8.19
C VAL A 187 2.37 11.17 8.52
N SER A 188 1.44 11.39 7.59
CA SER A 188 0.28 12.27 7.78
C SER A 188 -0.87 11.87 6.85
N CYS A 189 -2.08 12.35 7.13
CA CYS A 189 -3.22 12.25 6.22
C CYS A 189 -4.21 13.39 6.40
N LYS A 190 -4.91 13.77 5.32
CA LYS A 190 -5.92 14.84 5.33
C LYS A 190 -7.20 14.45 6.06
N THR A 191 -7.68 13.22 5.90
CA THR A 191 -8.97 12.75 6.44
C THR A 191 -8.85 11.35 7.03
N LYS A 192 -8.50 10.38 6.20
CA LYS A 192 -8.39 8.95 6.50
C LYS A 192 -7.10 8.40 5.90
N LEU A 193 -6.59 7.30 6.44
CA LEU A 193 -5.50 6.55 5.79
C LEU A 193 -6.03 5.49 4.83
N ILE A 194 -7.22 4.96 5.11
CA ILE A 194 -7.81 3.83 4.39
C ILE A 194 -9.23 4.17 3.98
N GLU A 195 -9.58 3.87 2.74
CA GLU A 195 -10.94 3.98 2.21
C GLU A 195 -11.45 2.64 1.68
N PRO A 196 -12.77 2.39 1.74
CA PRO A 196 -13.38 1.25 1.05
C PRO A 196 -13.46 1.54 -0.46
N GLU A 197 -13.08 0.56 -1.27
CA GLU A 197 -13.33 0.51 -2.70
C GLU A 197 -14.21 -0.70 -3.04
N VAL A 198 -14.95 -0.62 -4.16
CA VAL A 198 -15.79 -1.70 -4.67
C VAL A 198 -15.44 -2.02 -6.11
N ILE A 199 -15.21 -3.30 -6.41
CA ILE A 199 -15.21 -3.83 -7.77
C ILE A 199 -16.34 -4.85 -7.85
N THR A 200 -17.13 -4.80 -8.91
CA THR A 200 -18.22 -5.76 -9.15
C THR A 200 -17.92 -6.54 -10.43
N PRO A 201 -17.17 -7.65 -10.37
CA PRO A 201 -17.12 -8.59 -11.49
C PRO A 201 -18.53 -9.09 -11.78
N HIS A 202 -18.90 -9.05 -13.07
CA HIS A 202 -20.20 -9.54 -13.58
C HIS A 202 -20.03 -10.91 -14.25
N TYR A 203 -18.91 -11.10 -14.95
CA TYR A 203 -18.55 -12.34 -15.65
C TYR A 203 -17.44 -13.08 -14.91
N ILE A 204 -17.48 -14.41 -14.96
CA ILE A 204 -16.42 -15.28 -14.42
C ILE A 204 -15.53 -15.65 -15.61
N GLU A 205 -14.35 -15.03 -15.70
CA GLU A 205 -13.45 -15.16 -16.86
C GLU A 205 -12.92 -16.59 -17.12
N SER A 206 -13.08 -17.52 -16.17
CA SER A 206 -12.53 -18.88 -16.29
C SER A 206 -13.22 -19.77 -17.32
N GLU A 207 -14.28 -19.32 -17.98
CA GLU A 207 -15.04 -20.12 -18.96
C GLU A 207 -14.95 -19.61 -20.40
N ASP A 208 -14.24 -18.50 -20.70
CA ASP A 208 -14.19 -17.81 -22.01
C ASP A 208 -15.57 -17.51 -22.66
N LEU A 209 -16.65 -17.82 -21.96
CA LEU A 209 -18.04 -17.69 -22.36
C LEU A 209 -18.62 -16.48 -21.65
N ILE A 210 -18.61 -15.35 -22.35
CA ILE A 210 -19.36 -14.17 -21.94
C ILE A 210 -20.82 -14.45 -22.28
N ASP A 211 -21.58 -14.93 -21.30
CA ASP A 211 -23.03 -15.12 -21.40
C ASP A 211 -23.75 -14.19 -20.41
N GLU A 212 -24.68 -13.39 -20.93
CA GLU A 212 -25.50 -12.49 -20.14
C GLU A 212 -26.41 -13.26 -19.17
N SER A 213 -26.82 -14.48 -19.54
CA SER A 213 -27.70 -15.30 -18.70
C SER A 213 -26.98 -15.90 -17.49
N SER A 214 -25.66 -16.09 -17.58
CA SER A 214 -24.81 -16.57 -16.49
C SER A 214 -24.21 -15.44 -15.64
N SER A 215 -24.41 -14.18 -16.05
CA SER A 215 -23.93 -12.98 -15.35
C SER A 215 -24.43 -12.92 -13.91
N LYS A 216 -23.49 -12.87 -12.96
CA LYS A 216 -23.77 -12.81 -11.52
C LYS A 216 -22.91 -11.73 -10.87
N PRO A 217 -23.41 -10.49 -10.80
CA PRO A 217 -22.70 -9.38 -10.17
C PRO A 217 -22.29 -9.72 -8.74
N ARG A 218 -20.99 -9.67 -8.46
CA ARG A 218 -20.45 -9.96 -7.13
C ARG A 218 -19.66 -8.77 -6.59
N PRO A 219 -20.29 -7.84 -5.85
CA PRO A 219 -19.59 -6.69 -5.29
C PRO A 219 -18.52 -7.12 -4.26
N LEU A 220 -17.27 -6.84 -4.56
CA LEU A 220 -16.10 -7.07 -3.71
C LEU A 220 -15.67 -5.74 -3.10
N VAL A 221 -15.85 -5.60 -1.79
CA VAL A 221 -15.45 -4.40 -1.03
C VAL A 221 -14.09 -4.64 -0.39
N PHE A 222 -13.13 -3.74 -0.59
CA PHE A 222 -11.75 -3.92 -0.15
C PHE A 222 -11.07 -2.61 0.26
N PRO A 223 -10.02 -2.65 1.09
CA PRO A 223 -9.34 -1.44 1.56
C PRO A 223 -8.32 -0.94 0.53
N VAL A 224 -8.24 0.38 0.39
CA VAL A 224 -7.23 1.08 -0.42
C VAL A 224 -6.60 2.21 0.40
N ILE A 225 -5.39 2.66 0.04
CA ILE A 225 -4.84 3.88 0.63
C ILE A 225 -5.68 5.05 0.11
N ALA A 226 -6.17 5.87 1.04
CA ALA A 226 -7.00 7.02 0.72
C ALA A 226 -6.22 8.08 -0.08
N SER A 227 -6.94 8.99 -0.75
CA SER A 227 -6.34 10.23 -1.25
C SER A 227 -5.99 11.19 -0.10
N GLY A 228 -4.94 11.99 -0.26
CA GLY A 228 -4.48 12.96 0.71
C GLY A 228 -3.66 12.35 1.85
N VAL A 229 -3.03 11.20 1.62
CA VAL A 229 -2.08 10.56 2.53
C VAL A 229 -0.68 10.95 2.11
N GLU A 230 0.13 11.44 3.05
CA GLU A 230 1.56 11.70 2.83
C GLU A 230 2.36 10.50 3.32
N LEU A 231 3.15 9.92 2.42
CA LEU A 231 4.06 8.82 2.70
C LEU A 231 5.50 9.24 2.45
N GLU A 232 6.37 9.00 3.42
CA GLU A 232 7.80 9.32 3.32
C GLU A 232 8.65 8.07 3.13
N PHE A 233 9.69 8.21 2.32
CA PHE A 233 10.66 7.16 2.01
C PHE A 233 12.02 7.77 1.67
N ILE A 234 13.05 6.93 1.66
CA ILE A 234 14.42 7.33 1.40
C ILE A 234 14.88 6.70 0.10
N VAL A 235 15.58 7.51 -0.70
CA VAL A 235 16.38 7.04 -1.82
C VAL A 235 17.84 7.39 -1.56
N ALA A 236 18.71 6.39 -1.64
CA ALA A 236 20.13 6.54 -1.37
C ALA A 236 20.98 5.94 -2.48
N ALA A 237 22.19 6.47 -2.63
CA ALA A 237 23.19 5.99 -3.58
C ALA A 237 24.60 6.16 -2.99
N ARG A 238 25.49 5.22 -3.33
CA ARG A 238 26.91 5.29 -3.02
C ARG A 238 27.70 5.73 -4.25
N VAL A 239 27.99 7.02 -4.33
CA VAL A 239 28.73 7.63 -5.45
C VAL A 239 29.83 8.51 -4.88
N GLU A 240 31.07 8.21 -5.24
CA GLU A 240 32.27 8.85 -4.68
C GLU A 240 32.87 9.92 -5.62
N ASP A 241 32.21 10.20 -6.76
CA ASP A 241 32.65 11.18 -7.74
C ASP A 241 31.67 12.35 -7.92
N GLU A 242 32.00 13.27 -8.82
CA GLU A 242 31.21 14.48 -9.13
C GLU A 242 29.76 14.19 -9.56
N ARG A 243 29.44 12.96 -9.99
CA ARG A 243 28.06 12.56 -10.34
C ARG A 243 27.15 12.49 -9.13
N ALA A 244 27.68 12.45 -7.90
CA ALA A 244 26.89 12.54 -6.69
C ALA A 244 26.05 13.83 -6.64
N MET A 245 26.66 14.96 -7.05
CA MET A 245 25.98 16.25 -7.12
C MET A 245 24.89 16.27 -8.20
N CYS A 246 25.16 15.61 -9.33
CA CYS A 246 24.19 15.45 -10.40
C CYS A 246 22.98 14.64 -9.91
N LEU A 247 23.21 13.48 -9.27
CA LEU A 247 22.14 12.61 -8.77
C LEU A 247 21.22 13.33 -7.78
N ILE A 248 21.78 14.12 -6.85
CA ILE A 248 20.98 14.92 -5.91
C ILE A 248 20.01 15.91 -6.59
N LYS A 249 20.35 16.34 -7.81
CA LYS A 249 19.57 17.30 -8.59
C LYS A 249 18.59 16.59 -9.53
N GLU A 250 19.07 15.64 -10.33
CA GLU A 250 18.28 15.00 -11.40
C GLU A 250 17.37 13.88 -10.90
N LEU A 251 17.84 13.06 -9.95
CA LEU A 251 17.09 11.90 -9.46
C LEU A 251 15.66 12.23 -8.96
N PRO A 252 15.44 13.25 -8.10
CA PRO A 252 14.08 13.58 -7.66
C PRO A 252 13.20 14.11 -8.80
N VAL A 253 13.78 14.79 -9.80
CA VAL A 253 13.04 15.33 -10.95
C VAL A 253 12.57 14.20 -11.85
N GLU A 254 13.46 13.28 -12.19
CA GLU A 254 13.09 12.12 -13.02
C GLU A 254 12.15 11.16 -12.29
N LEU A 255 12.33 10.99 -10.98
CA LEU A 255 11.39 10.21 -10.18
C LEU A 255 9.99 10.86 -10.16
N GLU A 256 9.89 12.18 -10.02
CA GLU A 256 8.60 12.88 -10.10
C GLU A 256 7.93 12.64 -11.46
N LYS A 257 8.67 12.79 -12.57
CA LYS A 257 8.14 12.52 -13.92
C LYS A 257 7.67 11.07 -14.06
N ALA A 258 8.44 10.12 -13.55
CA ALA A 258 8.09 8.71 -13.58
C ALA A 258 6.80 8.42 -12.81
N LEU A 259 6.65 8.97 -11.60
CA LEU A 259 5.46 8.78 -10.78
C LEU A 259 4.23 9.46 -11.39
N ARG A 260 4.40 10.61 -12.07
CA ARG A 260 3.32 11.26 -12.82
C ARG A 260 2.91 10.46 -14.06
N HIS A 261 3.84 9.77 -14.71
CA HIS A 261 3.57 8.99 -15.92
C HIS A 261 2.98 7.60 -15.62
N ASN A 262 3.65 6.85 -14.75
CA ASN A 262 3.33 5.45 -14.47
C ASN A 262 2.37 5.27 -13.30
N GLY A 263 2.19 6.29 -12.46
CA GLY A 263 1.51 6.16 -11.18
C GLY A 263 2.17 5.14 -10.25
N ILE A 264 1.46 4.77 -9.19
CA ILE A 264 1.88 3.74 -8.23
C ILE A 264 0.77 2.70 -8.05
N GLY A 265 1.14 1.43 -8.11
CA GLY A 265 0.25 0.32 -7.77
C GLY A 265 -0.56 -0.20 -8.96
N ALA A 266 -1.79 -0.63 -8.70
CA ALA A 266 -2.67 -1.29 -9.67
C ALA A 266 -3.76 -0.35 -10.19
N LYS A 267 -4.28 -0.69 -11.38
CA LYS A 267 -5.38 0.02 -12.04
C LYS A 267 -5.09 1.51 -12.32
N VAL A 268 -3.82 1.84 -12.58
CA VAL A 268 -3.37 3.19 -12.90
C VAL A 268 -4.11 3.77 -14.10
N ASN A 269 -4.31 2.99 -15.16
CA ASN A 269 -5.05 3.42 -16.36
C ASN A 269 -6.52 3.79 -16.10
N LEU A 270 -7.07 3.41 -14.94
CA LEU A 270 -8.42 3.79 -14.50
C LEU A 270 -8.41 5.01 -13.55
N GLY A 271 -7.26 5.67 -13.40
CA GLY A 271 -7.08 6.88 -12.58
C GLY A 271 -6.64 6.63 -11.13
N TYR A 272 -6.35 5.40 -10.73
CA TYR A 272 -5.80 5.10 -9.39
C TYR A 272 -4.30 5.39 -9.33
N GLY A 273 -3.75 5.55 -8.13
CA GLY A 273 -2.31 5.62 -7.95
C GLY A 273 -1.62 6.88 -8.44
N MET A 274 -2.37 7.96 -8.70
CA MET A 274 -1.80 9.25 -9.08
C MET A 274 -1.24 9.95 -7.84
N VAL A 275 0.01 10.40 -7.91
CA VAL A 275 0.72 10.95 -6.76
C VAL A 275 1.58 12.18 -7.11
N SER A 276 1.83 13.01 -6.10
CA SER A 276 2.73 14.16 -6.15
C SER A 276 3.97 13.88 -5.31
N LEU A 277 5.17 14.14 -5.84
CA LEU A 277 6.43 13.99 -5.13
C LEU A 277 6.93 15.34 -4.60
N THR A 278 7.46 15.35 -3.38
CA THR A 278 8.15 16.49 -2.79
C THR A 278 9.45 16.04 -2.14
N VAL A 279 10.48 16.88 -2.19
CA VAL A 279 11.75 16.61 -1.50
C VAL A 279 11.70 17.24 -0.12
N ARG A 280 11.83 16.42 0.93
CA ARG A 280 11.83 16.89 2.33
C ARG A 280 13.23 17.27 2.80
N SER A 281 14.23 16.47 2.44
CA SER A 281 15.62 16.71 2.84
C SER A 281 16.59 16.07 1.86
N LYS A 282 17.78 16.67 1.76
CA LYS A 282 18.89 16.18 0.92
C LYS A 282 20.15 16.15 1.78
N SER A 283 20.89 15.05 1.73
CA SER A 283 22.20 14.94 2.34
C SER A 283 23.21 14.55 1.27
N LEU A 284 24.32 15.27 1.25
CA LEU A 284 25.50 14.99 0.46
C LEU A 284 26.68 14.88 1.41
N PHE A 285 27.43 13.78 1.33
CA PHE A 285 28.61 13.57 2.17
C PHE A 285 29.67 14.66 1.93
N GLU A 286 30.36 15.08 2.98
CA GLU A 286 31.20 16.28 2.98
C GLU A 286 32.37 16.24 1.99
N GLY A 287 32.90 15.04 1.69
CA GLY A 287 33.94 14.85 0.66
C GLY A 287 33.47 15.01 -0.79
N CYS A 288 32.17 15.20 -1.03
CA CYS A 288 31.59 15.43 -2.36
C CYS A 288 31.02 16.87 -2.50
N LYS A 289 31.23 17.74 -1.50
CA LYS A 289 30.92 19.17 -1.61
C LYS A 289 32.07 19.84 -2.38
N PRO A 290 31.77 20.74 -3.34
CA PRO A 290 32.77 21.41 -4.15
C PRO A 290 33.73 22.28 -3.31
#